data_AF-A0A7V8F4I0-F1
#
_entry.id   AF-A0A7V8F4I0-F1
#
_cell.length_a   1.000
_cell.length_b   1.000
_cell.length_c   1.000
_cell.angle_alpha   90.00
_cell.angle_beta   90.00
_cell.angle_gamma   90.00
#
_symmetry.space_group_name_H-M   'P 1'
#
loop_
_entity.id
_entity.type
_entity.pdbx_description
1 polymer ?
#
loop_
_entity_poly.entity_id
_entity_poly.type
_entity_poly.pdbx_seq_one_letter_code
_entity_poly.pdbx_strand_id
1 'polypeptide(L)'
;MELIRRNARTLAVFFALSTAVLSALSRLGGLKSVKNTIWAEDAVIFFSQSIENGLHSLIIPYAGYLHTYNRIVAIISLLFPIGATPFIYFSGWLISSLVLIYAITRVSGSTILASSIAASVAFTLPSNGEIFYSLTNSQWLTGAALAILLTCPGKIARIKLDIPIIALASFSGPFAILITPIMILRIIALRDVRENAFAYSSISAGAITNLIILLCSSRISGQHASASLYDWERAIRIFLTFNYQSKILALASILFFITLAIKVVTEREKQARTQGLLLITSAILIYISSAAQFSPPTVITPTINGGLYFFIP
;
A
#
# COMPACT_ATOMS: atom_id res chain seq x y z
N MET A 1 11.12 14.47 -29.82
CA MET A 1 10.42 14.80 -28.56
C MET A 1 10.02 13.58 -27.73
N GLU A 2 9.47 12.52 -28.33
CA GLU A 2 8.98 11.35 -27.59
C GLU A 2 10.10 10.54 -26.90
N LEU A 3 11.25 10.39 -27.56
CA LEU A 3 12.45 9.74 -26.98
C LEU A 3 12.99 10.51 -25.75
N ILE A 4 12.97 11.83 -25.79
CA ILE A 4 13.42 12.71 -24.70
C ILE A 4 12.48 12.58 -23.49
N ARG A 5 11.16 12.57 -23.72
CA ARG A 5 10.15 12.32 -22.66
C ARG A 5 10.28 10.92 -22.04
N ARG A 6 10.63 9.91 -22.85
CA ARG A 6 10.87 8.54 -22.38
C ARG A 6 12.13 8.47 -21.51
N ASN A 7 13.23 9.13 -21.90
CA ASN A 7 14.46 9.15 -21.12
C ASN A 7 14.30 9.90 -19.79
N ALA A 8 13.57 11.02 -19.79
CA ALA A 8 13.24 11.76 -18.56
C ALA A 8 12.39 10.93 -17.58
N ARG A 9 11.46 10.10 -18.08
CA ARG A 9 10.69 9.13 -17.29
C ARG A 9 11.56 8.07 -16.66
N THR A 10 12.43 7.43 -17.44
CA THR A 10 13.34 6.41 -16.94
C THR A 10 14.26 6.99 -15.87
N LEU A 11 14.76 8.22 -16.08
CA LEU A 11 15.59 8.93 -15.12
C LEU A 11 14.81 9.26 -13.85
N ALA A 12 13.55 9.71 -13.96
CA ALA A 12 12.68 9.98 -12.82
C ALA A 12 12.44 8.74 -11.96
N VAL A 13 12.16 7.61 -12.60
CA VAL A 13 12.02 6.32 -11.92
C VAL A 13 13.33 5.95 -11.24
N PHE A 14 14.46 5.99 -11.94
CA PHE A 14 15.76 5.64 -11.37
C PHE A 14 16.12 6.49 -10.15
N PHE A 15 15.92 7.81 -10.22
CA PHE A 15 16.17 8.72 -9.09
C PHE A 15 15.20 8.49 -7.94
N ALA A 16 13.90 8.35 -8.21
CA ALA A 16 12.91 8.06 -7.17
C ALA A 16 13.17 6.72 -6.46
N LEU A 17 13.58 5.71 -7.23
CA LEU A 17 14.01 4.42 -6.69
C LEU A 17 15.27 4.58 -5.83
N SER A 18 16.28 5.28 -6.34
CA SER A 18 17.54 5.49 -5.61
C SER A 18 17.30 6.25 -4.31
N THR A 19 16.51 7.33 -4.32
CA THR A 19 16.22 8.10 -3.10
C THR A 19 15.43 7.28 -2.09
N ALA A 20 14.39 6.56 -2.52
CA ALA A 20 13.59 5.74 -1.61
C ALA A 20 14.40 4.57 -1.01
N VAL A 21 15.23 3.90 -1.83
CA VAL A 21 16.13 2.86 -1.35
C VAL A 21 17.17 3.42 -0.40
N LEU A 22 17.76 4.59 -0.68
CA LEU A 22 18.69 5.23 0.25
C LEU A 22 18.01 5.67 1.56
N SER A 23 16.78 6.19 1.51
CA SER A 23 15.98 6.53 2.70
C SER A 23 15.59 5.30 3.51
N ALA A 24 15.26 4.20 2.85
CA ALA A 24 15.03 2.93 3.49
C ALA A 24 16.33 2.38 4.09
N LEU A 25 17.44 2.41 3.38
CA LEU A 25 18.71 1.86 3.85
C LEU A 25 19.34 2.72 4.95
N SER A 26 19.13 4.05 4.96
CA SER A 26 19.66 4.92 6.04
C SER A 26 19.02 4.63 7.40
N ARG A 27 17.80 4.09 7.39
CA ARG A 27 17.08 3.62 8.58
C ARG A 27 17.47 2.20 8.99
N LEU A 28 18.02 1.41 8.06
CA LEU A 28 18.58 0.09 8.34
C LEU A 28 19.98 0.33 8.90
N GLY A 29 20.24 0.00 10.17
CA GLY A 29 21.52 0.24 10.87
C GLY A 29 22.73 -0.54 10.33
N GLY A 30 22.81 -0.77 9.01
CA GLY A 30 23.81 -1.53 8.28
C GLY A 30 23.24 -2.80 7.62
N LEU A 31 23.91 -3.29 6.57
CA LEU A 31 23.52 -4.54 5.87
C LEU A 31 23.58 -5.78 6.77
N LYS A 32 24.40 -5.76 7.83
CA LYS A 32 24.44 -6.85 8.81
C LYS A 32 23.09 -7.02 9.54
N SER A 33 22.33 -5.94 9.66
CA SER A 33 21.01 -5.92 10.30
C SER A 33 19.91 -6.58 9.47
N VAL A 34 20.16 -6.89 8.19
CA VAL A 34 19.21 -7.66 7.35
C VAL A 34 18.89 -9.02 7.95
N LYS A 35 19.83 -9.64 8.66
CA LYS A 35 19.57 -10.91 9.34
C LYS A 35 18.49 -10.81 10.44
N ASN A 36 18.22 -9.60 10.92
CA ASN A 36 17.27 -9.31 11.99
C ASN A 36 15.93 -8.77 11.46
N THR A 37 15.66 -8.89 10.15
CA THR A 37 14.42 -8.34 9.56
C THR A 37 13.28 -9.34 9.49
N ILE A 38 13.55 -10.63 9.76
CA ILE A 38 12.50 -11.63 9.93
C ILE A 38 11.66 -11.25 11.15
N TRP A 39 10.39 -10.98 10.92
CA TRP A 39 9.49 -10.47 11.95
C TRP A 39 8.11 -11.14 11.88
N ALA A 40 7.54 -11.43 13.05
CA ALA A 40 6.18 -11.91 13.23
C ALA A 40 5.82 -13.06 12.26
N GLU A 41 4.86 -12.83 11.35
CA GLU A 41 4.34 -13.81 10.42
C GLU A 41 5.39 -14.37 9.45
N ASP A 42 6.52 -13.69 9.25
CA ASP A 42 7.58 -14.12 8.34
C ASP A 42 8.04 -15.56 8.61
N ALA A 43 8.36 -15.86 9.87
CA ALA A 43 8.83 -17.18 10.28
C ALA A 43 7.67 -18.13 10.61
N VAL A 44 6.73 -17.68 11.44
CA VAL A 44 5.73 -18.57 12.07
C VAL A 44 4.58 -18.91 11.13
N ILE A 45 4.27 -18.05 10.14
CA ILE A 45 3.21 -18.29 9.17
C ILE A 45 3.80 -18.59 7.80
N PHE A 46 4.49 -17.63 7.19
CA PHE A 46 4.86 -17.72 5.79
C PHE A 46 5.94 -18.78 5.57
N PHE A 47 7.01 -18.78 6.35
CA PHE A 47 8.07 -19.78 6.22
C PHE A 47 7.60 -21.18 6.62
N SER A 48 7.05 -21.33 7.84
CA SER A 48 6.57 -22.64 8.35
C SER A 48 5.58 -23.31 7.41
N GLN A 49 4.55 -22.58 6.97
CA GLN A 49 3.54 -23.17 6.09
C GLN A 49 4.06 -23.41 4.69
N SER A 50 5.07 -22.69 4.22
CA SER A 50 5.72 -22.99 2.94
C SER A 50 6.49 -24.31 3.03
N ILE A 51 7.15 -24.60 4.15
CA ILE A 51 7.81 -25.91 4.38
C ILE A 51 6.77 -27.02 4.41
N GLU A 52 5.70 -26.83 5.18
CA GLU A 52 4.67 -27.86 5.41
C GLU A 52 3.82 -28.14 4.16
N ASN A 53 3.49 -27.11 3.38
CA ASN A 53 2.48 -27.19 2.32
C ASN A 53 3.02 -26.88 0.92
N GLY A 54 4.28 -26.44 0.78
CA GLY A 54 4.87 -26.08 -0.52
C GLY A 54 4.00 -25.08 -1.29
N LEU A 55 3.71 -25.38 -2.56
CA LEU A 55 2.85 -24.55 -3.43
C LEU A 55 1.42 -24.40 -2.91
N HIS A 56 0.89 -25.39 -2.19
CA HIS A 56 -0.46 -25.29 -1.63
C HIS A 56 -0.57 -24.16 -0.61
N SER A 57 0.55 -23.77 0.02
CA SER A 57 0.57 -22.63 0.93
C SER A 57 -0.01 -21.37 0.30
N LEU A 58 0.17 -21.13 -1.01
CA LEU A 58 -0.31 -19.94 -1.73
C LEU A 58 -1.79 -19.63 -1.53
N ILE A 59 -2.62 -20.66 -1.36
CA ILE A 59 -4.07 -20.54 -1.20
C ILE A 59 -4.53 -20.73 0.26
N ILE A 60 -3.60 -20.93 1.20
CA ILE A 60 -3.91 -20.99 2.63
C ILE A 60 -4.15 -19.56 3.12
N PRO A 61 -5.36 -19.23 3.63
CA PRO A 61 -5.62 -17.91 4.15
C PRO A 61 -4.91 -17.69 5.49
N TYR A 62 -4.60 -16.43 5.77
CA TYR A 62 -4.13 -15.98 7.09
C TYR A 62 -4.80 -14.65 7.43
N ALA A 63 -5.22 -14.50 8.69
CA ALA A 63 -5.96 -13.34 9.19
C ALA A 63 -7.20 -12.97 8.34
N GLY A 64 -7.86 -13.96 7.72
CA GLY A 64 -9.07 -13.75 6.91
C GLY A 64 -8.82 -13.37 5.45
N TYR A 65 -7.58 -13.41 4.96
CA TYR A 65 -7.23 -13.04 3.59
C TYR A 65 -6.15 -13.96 3.00
N LEU A 66 -6.01 -13.96 1.67
CA LEU A 66 -4.83 -14.50 1.01
C LEU A 66 -3.64 -13.55 1.12
N HIS A 67 -2.43 -14.11 1.15
CA HIS A 67 -1.16 -13.38 1.21
C HIS A 67 -0.24 -13.83 0.06
N THR A 68 -0.80 -13.88 -1.14
CA THR A 68 -0.20 -14.57 -2.30
C THR A 68 1.21 -14.07 -2.59
N TYR A 69 1.44 -12.75 -2.56
CA TYR A 69 2.76 -12.15 -2.75
C TYR A 69 3.77 -12.65 -1.72
N ASN A 70 3.43 -12.53 -0.43
CA ASN A 70 4.29 -12.95 0.68
C ASN A 70 4.65 -14.43 0.57
N ARG A 71 3.66 -15.27 0.23
CA ARG A 71 3.85 -16.72 0.13
C ARG A 71 4.69 -17.12 -1.08
N ILE A 72 4.60 -16.41 -2.20
CA ILE A 72 5.52 -16.63 -3.34
C ILE A 72 6.97 -16.39 -2.89
N VAL A 73 7.23 -15.29 -2.19
CA VAL A 73 8.58 -14.99 -1.68
C VAL A 73 9.04 -16.04 -0.67
N ALA A 74 8.13 -16.51 0.19
CA ALA A 74 8.41 -17.57 1.15
C ALA A 74 8.73 -18.92 0.49
N ILE A 75 8.01 -19.31 -0.56
CA ILE A 75 8.31 -20.52 -1.33
C ILE A 75 9.65 -20.39 -2.06
N ILE A 76 9.94 -19.21 -2.64
CA ILE A 76 11.23 -18.96 -3.28
C ILE A 76 12.39 -19.13 -2.29
N SER A 77 12.20 -18.78 -1.01
CA SER A 77 13.27 -18.94 -0.02
C SER A 77 13.65 -20.40 0.24
N LEU A 78 12.73 -21.34 0.02
CA LEU A 78 12.98 -22.78 0.17
C LEU A 78 13.95 -23.35 -0.90
N LEU A 79 14.17 -22.61 -1.99
CA LEU A 79 15.13 -22.99 -3.04
C LEU A 79 16.59 -22.74 -2.61
N PHE A 80 16.80 -22.12 -1.45
CA PHE A 80 18.11 -21.72 -0.96
C PHE A 80 18.36 -22.26 0.46
N PRO A 81 19.63 -22.29 0.92
CA PRO A 81 19.93 -22.63 2.31
C PRO A 81 19.19 -21.72 3.28
N ILE A 82 18.74 -22.25 4.42
CA ILE A 82 17.93 -21.51 5.42
C ILE A 82 18.56 -20.19 5.87
N GLY A 83 19.91 -20.10 5.90
CA GLY A 83 20.62 -18.87 6.24
C GLY A 83 20.41 -17.71 5.24
N ALA A 84 19.91 -18.00 4.03
CA ALA A 84 19.59 -17.02 3.01
C ALA A 84 18.17 -16.42 3.18
N THR A 85 17.29 -17.04 3.96
CA THR A 85 15.88 -16.63 4.12
C THR A 85 15.71 -15.14 4.48
N PRO A 86 16.45 -14.57 5.46
CA PRO A 86 16.32 -13.14 5.78
C PRO A 86 16.61 -12.22 4.59
N PHE A 87 17.59 -12.57 3.75
CA PHE A 87 17.96 -11.77 2.58
C PHE A 87 16.91 -11.88 1.46
N ILE A 88 16.32 -13.06 1.28
CA ILE A 88 15.26 -13.28 0.29
C ILE A 88 13.99 -12.52 0.71
N TYR A 89 13.64 -12.56 2.00
CA TYR A 89 12.49 -11.85 2.55
C TYR A 89 12.67 -10.34 2.48
N PHE A 90 13.85 -9.84 2.84
CA PHE A 90 14.21 -8.44 2.67
C PHE A 90 14.14 -8.02 1.20
N SER A 91 14.57 -8.89 0.28
CA SER A 91 14.47 -8.64 -1.17
C SER A 91 13.01 -8.61 -1.64
N GLY A 92 12.15 -9.46 -1.10
CA GLY A 92 10.69 -9.38 -1.29
C GLY A 92 10.11 -8.07 -0.77
N TRP A 93 10.52 -7.62 0.41
CA TRP A 93 10.13 -6.30 0.90
C TRP A 93 10.60 -5.16 -0.01
N LEU A 94 11.85 -5.22 -0.47
CA LEU A 94 12.41 -4.25 -1.41
C LEU A 94 11.62 -4.24 -2.73
N ILE A 95 11.29 -5.39 -3.32
CA ILE A 95 10.50 -5.48 -4.55
C ILE A 95 9.13 -4.81 -4.36
N SER A 96 8.44 -5.06 -3.25
CA SER A 96 7.15 -4.40 -2.97
C SER A 96 7.28 -2.88 -2.82
N SER A 97 8.41 -2.41 -2.27
CA SER A 97 8.76 -0.99 -2.22
C SER A 97 8.97 -0.40 -3.62
N LEU A 98 9.70 -1.10 -4.49
CA LEU A 98 9.89 -0.70 -5.89
C LEU A 98 8.56 -0.64 -6.66
N VAL A 99 7.65 -1.57 -6.40
CA VAL A 99 6.30 -1.61 -6.97
C VAL A 99 5.48 -0.38 -6.56
N LEU A 100 5.54 0.03 -5.30
CA LEU A 100 4.89 1.27 -4.85
C LEU A 100 5.47 2.50 -5.54
N ILE A 101 6.79 2.63 -5.59
CA ILE A 101 7.44 3.77 -6.25
C ILE A 101 7.10 3.80 -7.73
N TYR A 102 7.08 2.63 -8.38
CA TYR A 102 6.61 2.48 -9.75
C TYR A 102 5.19 3.03 -9.89
N ALA A 103 4.25 2.64 -9.03
CA ALA A 103 2.87 3.15 -9.07
C ALA A 103 2.80 4.67 -8.89
N ILE A 104 3.57 5.25 -7.96
CA ILE A 104 3.68 6.71 -7.77
C ILE A 104 4.15 7.38 -9.06
N THR A 105 5.25 6.91 -9.65
CA THR A 105 5.81 7.51 -10.88
C THR A 105 4.85 7.44 -12.08
N ARG A 106 3.96 6.44 -12.10
CA ARG A 106 2.92 6.29 -13.12
C ARG A 106 1.84 7.37 -13.04
N VAL A 107 1.57 7.90 -11.85
CA VAL A 107 0.54 8.93 -11.62
C VAL A 107 1.15 10.34 -11.63
N SER A 108 2.35 10.55 -11.10
CA SER A 108 2.98 11.88 -10.95
C SER A 108 3.42 12.58 -12.24
N GLY A 109 3.01 12.10 -13.43
CA GLY A 109 3.21 12.85 -14.67
C GLY A 109 4.67 13.02 -15.11
N SER A 110 5.58 12.19 -14.59
CA SER A 110 6.96 12.00 -15.07
C SER A 110 8.03 13.08 -14.81
N THR A 111 7.83 14.03 -13.89
CA THR A 111 8.95 14.86 -13.46
C THR A 111 9.79 14.12 -12.43
N ILE A 112 11.12 14.18 -12.59
CA ILE A 112 12.10 13.57 -11.69
C ILE A 112 11.85 14.07 -10.25
N LEU A 113 11.72 15.39 -10.11
CA LEU A 113 11.54 16.03 -8.81
C LEU A 113 10.26 15.59 -8.10
N ALA A 114 9.09 15.60 -8.77
CA ALA A 114 7.84 15.21 -8.12
C ALA A 114 7.82 13.72 -7.74
N SER A 115 8.37 12.87 -8.60
CA SER A 115 8.46 11.43 -8.35
C SER A 115 9.41 11.12 -7.18
N SER A 116 10.55 11.80 -7.13
CA SER A 116 11.53 11.66 -6.04
C SER A 116 11.02 12.22 -4.72
N ILE A 117 10.28 13.33 -4.73
CA ILE A 117 9.65 13.88 -3.52
C ILE A 117 8.57 12.92 -3.02
N ALA A 118 7.65 12.48 -3.88
CA ALA A 118 6.57 11.58 -3.49
C ALA A 118 7.11 10.24 -2.96
N ALA A 119 8.14 9.67 -3.61
CA ALA A 119 8.82 8.48 -3.13
C ALA A 119 9.54 8.74 -1.79
N SER A 120 10.27 9.84 -1.66
CA SER A 120 10.95 10.17 -0.40
C SER A 120 9.95 10.37 0.75
N VAL A 121 8.83 11.05 0.50
CA VAL A 121 7.76 11.23 1.48
C VAL A 121 7.27 9.87 1.97
N ALA A 122 6.91 8.93 1.07
CA ALA A 122 6.43 7.62 1.47
C ALA A 122 7.38 6.91 2.45
N PHE A 123 8.70 6.95 2.24
CA PHE A 123 9.67 6.25 3.09
C PHE A 123 10.17 7.08 4.30
N THR A 124 9.83 8.37 4.36
CA THR A 124 10.17 9.27 5.48
C THR A 124 8.97 9.59 6.39
N LEU A 125 7.78 9.06 6.07
CA LEU A 125 6.59 9.23 6.90
C LEU A 125 6.87 8.81 8.35
N PRO A 126 6.48 9.65 9.34
CA PRO A 126 6.55 9.29 10.75
C PRO A 126 5.87 7.95 10.98
N SER A 127 6.66 6.97 11.41
CA SER A 127 6.23 5.59 11.59
C SER A 127 7.03 4.97 12.71
N ASN A 128 6.43 4.04 13.44
CA ASN A 128 7.11 3.20 14.43
C ASN A 128 8.17 2.26 13.81
N GLY A 129 8.36 2.29 12.49
CA GLY A 129 9.33 1.46 11.76
C GLY A 129 8.78 0.10 11.33
N GLU A 130 7.60 -0.30 11.82
CA GLU A 130 7.05 -1.65 11.64
C GLU A 130 6.89 -2.03 10.16
N ILE A 131 6.49 -1.07 9.32
CA ILE A 131 6.28 -1.30 7.88
C ILE A 131 7.56 -1.61 7.10
N PHE A 132 8.73 -1.29 7.65
CA PHE A 132 9.99 -1.43 6.93
C PHE A 132 10.62 -2.81 7.14
N TYR A 133 11.27 -3.30 6.10
CA TYR A 133 12.17 -4.47 6.05
C TYR A 133 11.57 -5.85 6.26
N SER A 134 10.34 -5.97 6.73
CA SER A 134 9.67 -7.26 6.94
C SER A 134 8.81 -7.64 5.73
N LEU A 135 8.86 -8.92 5.34
CA LEU A 135 8.06 -9.41 4.22
C LEU A 135 6.57 -9.32 4.54
N THR A 136 6.19 -9.62 5.78
CA THR A 136 4.83 -9.50 6.31
C THR A 136 4.17 -8.17 5.95
N ASN A 137 4.93 -7.08 5.99
CA ASN A 137 4.40 -5.75 5.73
C ASN A 137 4.43 -5.34 4.26
N SER A 138 4.98 -6.16 3.36
CA SER A 138 4.91 -5.94 1.91
C SER A 138 3.49 -5.79 1.37
N GLN A 139 2.50 -6.44 2.01
CA GLN A 139 1.11 -6.33 1.61
C GLN A 139 0.60 -4.88 1.63
N TRP A 140 1.03 -4.07 2.62
CA TRP A 140 0.68 -2.64 2.72
C TRP A 140 1.24 -1.84 1.54
N LEU A 141 2.46 -2.16 1.13
CA LEU A 141 3.13 -1.52 -0.01
C LEU A 141 2.44 -1.90 -1.33
N THR A 142 2.11 -3.17 -1.53
CA THR A 142 1.39 -3.64 -2.72
C THR A 142 -0.06 -3.15 -2.75
N GLY A 143 -0.72 -3.04 -1.60
CA GLY A 143 -2.06 -2.49 -1.46
C GLY A 143 -2.11 -1.01 -1.82
N ALA A 144 -1.16 -0.22 -1.32
CA ALA A 144 -0.98 1.16 -1.72
C ALA A 144 -0.71 1.31 -3.22
N ALA A 145 0.17 0.46 -3.77
CA ALA A 145 0.44 0.46 -5.20
C ALA A 145 -0.83 0.17 -6.03
N LEU A 146 -1.67 -0.78 -5.59
CA LEU A 146 -2.93 -1.10 -6.24
C LEU A 146 -3.90 0.10 -6.23
N ALA A 147 -4.03 0.79 -5.09
CA ALA A 147 -4.87 1.99 -4.97
C ALA A 147 -4.40 3.11 -5.92
N ILE A 148 -3.08 3.38 -5.94
CA ILE A 148 -2.49 4.41 -6.82
C ILE A 148 -2.66 4.03 -8.30
N LEU A 149 -2.40 2.78 -8.68
CA LEU A 149 -2.57 2.32 -10.07
C LEU A 149 -4.03 2.44 -10.52
N LEU A 150 -5.00 2.19 -9.63
CA LEU A 150 -6.41 2.41 -9.92
C LEU A 150 -6.75 3.89 -10.18
N THR A 151 -5.90 4.84 -9.82
CA THR A 151 -6.08 6.26 -10.19
C THR A 151 -5.38 6.63 -11.51
N CYS A 152 -4.61 5.74 -12.14
CA CYS A 152 -3.89 6.05 -13.37
C CYS A 152 -4.82 6.50 -14.51
N PRO A 153 -4.40 7.49 -15.33
CA PRO A 153 -5.19 7.95 -16.47
C PRO A 153 -5.27 6.88 -17.56
N GLY A 154 -6.49 6.63 -18.06
CA GLY A 154 -6.73 5.66 -19.14
C GLY A 154 -6.48 4.22 -18.69
N LYS A 155 -5.81 3.43 -19.54
CA LYS A 155 -5.56 2.00 -19.28
C LYS A 155 -4.64 1.80 -18.06
N ILE A 156 -5.16 1.11 -17.04
CA ILE A 156 -4.47 0.72 -15.80
C ILE A 156 -3.38 -0.30 -16.12
N ALA A 157 -3.76 -1.43 -16.73
CA ALA A 157 -2.84 -2.49 -17.17
C ALA A 157 -2.24 -2.14 -18.54
N ARG A 158 -1.51 -1.02 -18.62
CA ARG A 158 -0.99 -0.48 -19.87
C ARG A 158 0.27 -1.22 -20.34
N ILE A 159 1.16 -1.55 -19.40
CA ILE A 159 2.44 -2.21 -19.66
C ILE A 159 2.36 -3.64 -19.09
N LYS A 160 3.08 -4.59 -19.70
CA LYS A 160 3.09 -6.00 -19.25
C LYS A 160 3.40 -6.17 -17.76
N LEU A 161 4.22 -5.28 -17.18
CA LEU A 161 4.56 -5.28 -15.76
C LEU A 161 3.36 -4.97 -14.85
N ASP A 162 2.35 -4.22 -15.33
CA ASP A 162 1.16 -3.86 -14.55
C ASP A 162 0.32 -5.11 -14.23
N ILE A 163 0.30 -6.10 -15.12
CA ILE A 163 -0.49 -7.33 -15.02
C ILE A 163 -0.17 -8.12 -13.74
N PRO A 164 1.08 -8.59 -13.51
CA PRO A 164 1.41 -9.33 -12.31
C PRO A 164 1.29 -8.48 -11.05
N ILE A 165 1.57 -7.17 -11.11
CA ILE A 165 1.42 -6.27 -9.95
C ILE A 165 -0.04 -6.24 -9.49
N ILE A 166 -0.96 -5.98 -10.40
CA ILE A 166 -2.39 -5.87 -10.09
C ILE A 166 -2.93 -7.23 -9.61
N ALA A 167 -2.57 -8.32 -10.29
CA ALA A 167 -2.99 -9.65 -9.89
C ALA A 167 -2.51 -9.99 -8.47
N LEU A 168 -1.19 -9.91 -8.21
CA LEU A 168 -0.63 -10.27 -6.92
C LEU A 168 -1.15 -9.38 -5.79
N ALA A 169 -1.25 -8.07 -6.00
CA ALA A 169 -1.78 -7.14 -5.01
C ALA A 169 -3.27 -7.41 -4.72
N SER A 170 -4.06 -7.83 -5.71
CA SER A 170 -5.48 -8.13 -5.52
C SER A 170 -5.70 -9.36 -4.63
N PHE A 171 -4.74 -10.29 -4.59
CA PHE A 171 -4.78 -11.51 -3.77
C PHE A 171 -3.82 -11.46 -2.57
N SER A 172 -3.41 -10.26 -2.14
CA SER A 172 -2.51 -10.07 -0.99
C SER A 172 -3.10 -9.05 -0.02
N GLY A 173 -3.63 -9.53 1.10
CA GLY A 173 -4.25 -8.72 2.14
C GLY A 173 -5.69 -8.28 1.82
N PRO A 174 -6.27 -7.37 2.63
CA PRO A 174 -7.66 -6.93 2.51
C PRO A 174 -7.92 -5.93 1.36
N PHE A 175 -6.88 -5.44 0.71
CA PHE A 175 -6.96 -4.21 -0.09
C PHE A 175 -7.91 -4.29 -1.28
N ALA A 176 -8.05 -5.45 -1.93
CA ALA A 176 -9.00 -5.60 -3.03
C ALA A 176 -10.46 -5.35 -2.58
N ILE A 177 -10.83 -5.79 -1.37
CA ILE A 177 -12.14 -5.51 -0.78
C ILE A 177 -12.29 -4.00 -0.57
N LEU A 178 -11.30 -3.37 0.07
CA LEU A 178 -11.32 -1.94 0.41
C LEU A 178 -11.33 -1.02 -0.82
N ILE A 179 -10.69 -1.44 -1.91
CA ILE A 179 -10.54 -0.67 -3.15
C ILE A 179 -11.72 -0.90 -4.10
N THR A 180 -12.52 -1.95 -3.92
CA THR A 180 -13.68 -2.24 -4.79
C THR A 180 -14.68 -1.08 -4.90
N PRO A 181 -15.07 -0.37 -3.81
CA PRO A 181 -15.91 0.83 -3.92
C PRO A 181 -15.28 1.92 -4.79
N ILE A 182 -13.96 2.12 -4.69
CA ILE A 182 -13.22 3.11 -5.51
C ILE A 182 -13.23 2.70 -6.97
N MET A 183 -13.07 1.40 -7.25
CA MET A 183 -13.16 0.86 -8.60
C MET A 183 -14.55 1.11 -9.20
N ILE A 184 -15.62 0.91 -8.43
CA ILE A 184 -17.00 1.20 -8.85
C ILE A 184 -17.16 2.70 -9.13
N LEU A 185 -16.68 3.58 -8.25
CA LEU A 185 -16.73 5.03 -8.46
C LEU A 185 -15.99 5.44 -9.74
N ARG A 186 -14.81 4.85 -10.00
CA ARG A 186 -14.07 5.06 -11.24
C ARG A 186 -14.88 4.61 -12.46
N ILE A 187 -15.46 3.41 -12.43
CA ILE A 187 -16.28 2.87 -13.52
C ILE A 187 -17.46 3.81 -13.82
N ILE A 188 -18.12 4.33 -12.79
CA ILE A 188 -19.25 5.26 -12.93
C ILE A 188 -18.76 6.59 -13.54
N ALA A 189 -17.63 7.12 -13.06
CA ALA A 189 -17.11 8.42 -13.45
C ALA A 189 -16.49 8.44 -14.86
N LEU A 190 -15.75 7.38 -15.21
CA LEU A 190 -14.93 7.30 -16.44
C LEU A 190 -15.50 6.35 -17.50
N ARG A 191 -16.36 5.40 -17.11
CA ARG A 191 -17.00 4.42 -18.03
C ARG A 191 -16.02 3.60 -18.86
N ASP A 192 -14.87 3.27 -18.29
CA ASP A 192 -13.68 2.67 -18.92
C ASP A 192 -13.57 1.14 -18.72
N VAL A 193 -14.70 0.45 -18.53
CA VAL A 193 -14.75 -1.00 -18.22
C VAL A 193 -14.02 -1.86 -19.26
N ARG A 194 -14.23 -1.60 -20.55
CA ARG A 194 -13.62 -2.41 -21.62
C ARG A 194 -12.11 -2.26 -21.67
N GLU A 195 -11.60 -1.06 -21.47
CA GLU A 195 -10.16 -0.78 -21.49
C GLU A 195 -9.43 -1.41 -20.30
N ASN A 196 -10.13 -1.49 -19.16
CA ASN A 196 -9.59 -1.91 -17.88
C ASN A 196 -10.13 -3.26 -17.38
N ALA A 197 -10.72 -4.06 -18.27
CA ALA A 197 -11.36 -5.33 -17.95
C ALA A 197 -10.46 -6.26 -17.13
N PHE A 198 -9.17 -6.37 -17.49
CA PHE A 198 -8.22 -7.19 -16.72
C PHE A 198 -8.05 -6.68 -15.27
N ALA A 199 -7.84 -5.38 -15.10
CA ALA A 199 -7.62 -4.79 -13.78
C ALA A 199 -8.87 -4.94 -12.91
N TYR A 200 -10.05 -4.66 -13.46
CA TYR A 200 -11.32 -4.79 -12.75
C TYR A 200 -11.64 -6.25 -12.44
N SER A 201 -11.41 -7.16 -13.37
CA SER A 201 -11.62 -8.60 -13.11
C SER A 201 -10.68 -9.11 -12.03
N SER A 202 -9.43 -8.67 -12.01
CA SER A 202 -8.44 -9.06 -10.99
C SER A 202 -8.83 -8.52 -9.61
N ILE A 203 -9.20 -7.24 -9.51
CA ILE A 203 -9.65 -6.63 -8.26
C ILE A 203 -10.93 -7.29 -7.78
N SER A 204 -11.92 -7.51 -8.65
CA SER A 204 -13.16 -8.20 -8.30
C SER A 204 -12.91 -9.64 -7.84
N ALA A 205 -12.08 -10.41 -8.54
CA ALA A 205 -11.77 -11.79 -8.16
C ALA A 205 -11.05 -11.84 -6.80
N GLY A 206 -10.07 -10.95 -6.59
CA GLY A 206 -9.38 -10.81 -5.32
C GLY A 206 -10.33 -10.39 -4.19
N ALA A 207 -11.20 -9.41 -4.43
CA ALA A 207 -12.18 -8.93 -3.47
C ALA A 207 -13.20 -10.00 -3.08
N ILE A 208 -13.78 -10.71 -4.06
CA ILE A 208 -14.74 -11.80 -3.81
C ILE A 208 -14.06 -12.93 -3.03
N THR A 209 -12.88 -13.36 -3.46
CA THR A 209 -12.14 -14.45 -2.80
C THR A 209 -11.83 -14.09 -1.34
N ASN A 210 -11.25 -12.91 -1.12
CA ASN A 210 -10.91 -12.42 0.21
C ASN A 210 -12.14 -12.16 1.06
N LEU A 211 -13.27 -11.71 0.48
CA LEU A 211 -14.52 -11.51 1.20
C LEU A 211 -15.11 -12.84 1.65
N ILE A 212 -15.11 -13.87 0.78
CA ILE A 212 -15.55 -15.22 1.13
C ILE A 212 -14.70 -15.76 2.28
N ILE A 213 -13.37 -15.68 2.16
CA ILE A 213 -12.46 -16.12 3.22
C ILE A 213 -12.75 -15.38 4.52
N LEU A 214 -12.90 -14.05 4.48
CA LEU A 214 -13.19 -13.24 5.65
C LEU A 214 -14.51 -13.65 6.31
N LEU A 215 -15.57 -13.83 5.51
CA LEU A 215 -16.90 -14.22 5.98
C LEU A 215 -16.95 -15.64 6.56
N CYS A 216 -16.13 -16.55 6.01
CA CYS A 216 -16.00 -17.92 6.50
C CYS A 216 -14.96 -18.04 7.64
N SER A 217 -14.19 -16.99 7.92
CA SER A 217 -13.19 -17.00 8.99
C SER A 217 -13.82 -16.73 10.35
N SER A 218 -13.26 -17.32 11.40
CA SER A 218 -13.63 -17.00 12.79
C SER A 218 -13.26 -15.58 13.23
N ARG A 219 -12.67 -14.75 12.34
CA ARG A 219 -12.20 -13.38 12.66
C ARG A 219 -13.34 -12.39 12.91
N ILE A 220 -14.57 -12.68 12.48
CA ILE A 220 -15.71 -11.78 12.66
C ILE A 220 -15.98 -11.49 14.16
N SER A 221 -15.50 -12.33 15.08
CA SER A 221 -15.59 -12.12 16.52
C SER A 221 -14.54 -11.16 17.11
N GLY A 222 -13.91 -10.31 16.28
CA GLY A 222 -12.98 -9.26 16.74
C GLY A 222 -13.65 -8.20 17.63
N GLN A 223 -12.85 -7.31 18.24
CA GLN A 223 -13.39 -6.20 19.02
C GLN A 223 -14.35 -5.37 18.15
N HIS A 224 -15.56 -5.15 18.66
CA HIS A 224 -16.52 -4.27 17.99
C HIS A 224 -15.97 -2.84 17.95
N ALA A 225 -16.14 -2.20 16.80
CA ALA A 225 -15.84 -0.79 16.62
C ALA A 225 -16.51 0.04 17.74
N SER A 226 -15.80 1.04 18.27
CA SER A 226 -16.36 1.90 19.32
C SER A 226 -17.67 2.53 18.85
N ALA A 227 -18.71 2.47 19.69
CA ALA A 227 -19.98 3.16 19.42
C ALA A 227 -19.92 4.66 19.77
N SER A 228 -18.83 5.10 20.42
CA SER A 228 -18.68 6.48 20.90
C SER A 228 -18.33 7.43 19.76
N LEU A 229 -19.24 8.38 19.48
CA LEU A 229 -18.97 9.47 18.53
C LEU A 229 -17.74 10.30 18.93
N TYR A 230 -17.47 10.44 20.23
CA TYR A 230 -16.30 11.14 20.75
C TYR A 230 -14.98 10.47 20.34
N ASP A 231 -14.93 9.13 20.37
CA ASP A 231 -13.74 8.39 19.96
C ASP A 231 -13.47 8.55 18.46
N TRP A 232 -14.53 8.53 17.65
CA TRP A 232 -14.45 8.73 16.21
C TRP A 232 -14.05 10.16 15.84
N GLU A 233 -14.64 11.15 16.49
CA GLU A 233 -14.26 12.55 16.32
C GLU A 233 -12.76 12.75 16.64
N ARG A 234 -12.28 12.12 17.72
CA ARG A 234 -10.86 12.16 18.10
C ARG A 234 -9.96 11.40 17.11
N ALA A 235 -10.40 10.26 16.59
CA ALA A 235 -9.67 9.52 15.55
C ALA A 235 -9.55 10.35 14.26
N ILE A 236 -10.63 11.00 13.82
CA ILE A 236 -10.60 11.92 12.66
C ILE A 236 -9.62 13.07 12.90
N ARG A 237 -9.62 13.67 14.10
CA ARG A 237 -8.61 14.68 14.46
C ARG A 237 -7.19 14.14 14.38
N ILE A 238 -6.95 12.92 14.87
CA ILE A 238 -5.65 12.25 14.78
C ILE A 238 -5.24 12.09 13.31
N PHE A 239 -6.15 11.65 12.44
CA PHE A 239 -5.91 11.51 11.01
C PHE A 239 -5.54 12.84 10.35
N LEU A 240 -6.38 13.86 10.53
CA LEU A 240 -6.21 15.18 9.90
C LEU A 240 -5.00 15.95 10.42
N THR A 241 -4.50 15.59 11.59
CA THR A 241 -3.37 16.29 12.21
C THR A 241 -2.10 15.46 12.31
N PHE A 242 -2.13 14.20 11.84
CA PHE A 242 -1.07 13.21 12.03
C PHE A 242 -0.63 13.06 13.50
N ASN A 243 -1.58 13.18 14.43
CA ASN A 243 -1.35 13.19 15.87
C ASN A 243 -0.24 14.18 16.29
N TYR A 244 -0.41 15.46 15.95
CA TYR A 244 0.62 16.49 16.14
C TYR A 244 1.28 16.43 17.52
N GLN A 245 2.61 16.29 17.54
CA GLN A 245 3.39 16.41 18.78
C GLN A 245 3.92 17.83 19.01
N SER A 246 3.76 18.72 18.02
CA SER A 246 4.21 20.11 18.06
C SER A 246 3.27 21.03 17.29
N LYS A 247 3.29 22.34 17.62
CA LYS A 247 2.53 23.38 16.90
C LYS A 247 2.92 23.47 15.42
N ILE A 248 4.19 23.20 15.10
CA ILE A 248 4.71 23.22 13.73
C ILE A 248 4.07 22.08 12.92
N LEU A 249 4.02 20.87 13.48
CA LEU A 249 3.37 19.73 12.83
C LEU A 249 1.88 20.01 12.64
N ALA A 250 1.19 20.57 13.64
CA ALA A 250 -0.22 20.94 13.50
C ALA A 250 -0.46 21.90 12.33
N LEU A 251 0.36 22.96 12.22
CA LEU A 251 0.28 23.92 11.12
C LEU A 251 0.58 23.25 9.76
N ALA A 252 1.60 22.40 9.70
CA ALA A 252 1.97 21.67 8.48
C ALA A 252 0.84 20.73 8.00
N SER A 253 0.19 20.01 8.92
CA SER A 253 -0.94 19.13 8.61
C SER A 253 -2.13 19.93 8.04
N ILE A 254 -2.48 21.05 8.67
CA ILE A 254 -3.57 21.92 8.20
C ILE A 254 -3.25 22.48 6.81
N LEU A 255 -2.03 23.00 6.62
CA LEU A 255 -1.59 23.52 5.31
C LEU A 255 -1.59 22.44 4.24
N PHE A 256 -1.23 21.20 4.57
CA PHE A 256 -1.28 20.06 3.66
C PHE A 256 -2.72 19.81 3.18
N PHE A 257 -3.68 19.66 4.08
CA PHE A 257 -5.07 19.41 3.70
C PHE A 257 -5.72 20.59 2.97
N ILE A 258 -5.40 21.83 3.34
CA ILE A 258 -5.87 23.03 2.62
C ILE A 258 -5.30 23.05 1.20
N THR A 259 -3.99 22.81 1.03
CA THR A 259 -3.35 22.80 -0.28
C THR A 259 -3.91 21.69 -1.16
N LEU A 260 -4.15 20.50 -0.57
CA LEU A 260 -4.77 19.38 -1.25
C LEU A 260 -6.19 19.71 -1.72
N ALA A 261 -7.01 20.29 -0.84
CA ALA A 261 -8.38 20.71 -1.16
C ALA A 261 -8.41 21.78 -2.27
N ILE A 262 -7.57 22.82 -2.15
CA ILE A 262 -7.45 23.86 -3.19
C ILE A 262 -7.02 23.23 -4.52
N LYS A 263 -6.01 22.35 -4.51
CA LYS A 263 -5.53 21.71 -5.73
C LYS A 263 -6.62 20.88 -6.41
N VAL A 264 -7.40 20.11 -5.66
CA VAL A 264 -8.50 19.31 -6.21
C VAL A 264 -9.64 20.17 -6.73
N VAL A 265 -10.03 21.23 -6.01
CA VAL A 265 -11.16 22.10 -6.41
C VAL A 265 -10.79 22.98 -7.61
N THR A 266 -9.55 23.48 -7.66
CA THR A 266 -9.07 24.35 -8.74
C THR A 266 -8.62 23.60 -9.99
N GLU A 267 -8.51 22.27 -9.92
CA GLU A 267 -8.09 21.45 -11.07
C GLU A 267 -9.14 21.53 -12.19
N ARG A 268 -8.71 22.09 -13.32
CA ARG A 268 -9.58 22.32 -14.49
C ARG A 268 -9.73 21.06 -15.32
N GLU A 269 -8.69 20.21 -15.32
CA GLU A 269 -8.75 18.95 -16.04
C GLU A 269 -9.64 17.96 -15.27
N LYS A 270 -10.84 17.69 -15.81
CA LYS A 270 -11.83 16.78 -15.20
C LYS A 270 -11.21 15.42 -14.85
N GLN A 271 -10.33 14.91 -15.71
CA GLN A 271 -9.64 13.65 -15.49
C GLN A 271 -8.72 13.72 -14.27
N ALA A 272 -7.79 14.69 -14.22
CA ALA A 272 -6.90 14.88 -13.07
C ALA A 272 -7.68 15.13 -11.76
N ARG A 273 -8.77 15.91 -11.80
CA ARG A 273 -9.64 16.12 -10.64
C ARG A 273 -10.28 14.82 -10.14
N THR A 274 -10.78 13.99 -11.06
CA THR A 274 -11.37 12.69 -10.72
C THR A 274 -10.34 11.78 -10.05
N GLN A 275 -9.11 11.78 -10.54
CA GLN A 275 -8.02 10.99 -9.97
C GLN A 275 -7.66 11.41 -8.55
N GLY A 276 -7.53 12.73 -8.32
CA GLY A 276 -7.29 13.27 -6.99
C GLY A 276 -8.39 12.87 -6.00
N LEU A 277 -9.66 12.95 -6.41
CA LEU A 277 -10.79 12.51 -5.59
C LEU A 277 -10.76 11.00 -5.30
N LEU A 278 -10.45 10.16 -6.29
CA LEU A 278 -10.33 8.72 -6.09
C LEU A 278 -9.20 8.36 -5.11
N LEU A 279 -8.06 9.05 -5.20
CA LEU A 279 -6.93 8.84 -4.28
C LEU A 279 -7.32 9.22 -2.85
N ILE A 280 -7.88 10.41 -2.64
CA ILE A 280 -8.35 10.88 -1.33
C ILE A 280 -9.38 9.92 -0.74
N THR A 281 -10.33 9.46 -1.56
CA THR A 281 -11.36 8.52 -1.11
C THR A 281 -10.74 7.18 -0.73
N SER A 282 -9.71 6.72 -1.45
CA SER A 282 -8.97 5.49 -1.12
C SER A 282 -8.28 5.62 0.25
N ALA A 283 -7.56 6.71 0.49
CA ALA A 283 -6.89 6.97 1.76
C ALA A 283 -7.88 7.01 2.93
N ILE A 284 -9.02 7.70 2.77
CA ILE A 284 -10.07 7.78 3.78
C ILE A 284 -10.67 6.39 4.08
N LEU A 285 -11.03 5.62 3.04
CA LEU A 285 -11.61 4.28 3.24
C LEU A 285 -10.66 3.34 3.95
N ILE A 286 -9.38 3.35 3.57
CA ILE A 286 -8.36 2.53 4.20
C ILE A 286 -8.16 2.93 5.66
N TYR A 287 -8.07 4.23 5.96
CA TYR A 287 -7.95 4.71 7.32
C TYR A 287 -9.16 4.32 8.19
N ILE A 288 -10.39 4.59 7.72
CA ILE A 288 -11.62 4.28 8.47
C ILE A 288 -11.74 2.77 8.70
N SER A 289 -11.45 1.95 7.69
CA SER A 289 -11.52 0.49 7.81
C SER A 289 -10.47 -0.07 8.76
N SER A 290 -9.34 0.63 8.90
CA SER A 290 -8.30 0.29 9.87
C SER A 290 -8.72 0.72 11.27
N ALA A 291 -9.19 1.97 11.43
CA ALA A 291 -9.73 2.52 12.68
C ALA A 291 -10.85 1.66 13.27
N ALA A 292 -11.73 1.14 12.42
CA ALA A 292 -12.85 0.28 12.84
C ALA A 292 -12.41 -1.05 13.47
N GLN A 293 -11.16 -1.49 13.27
CA GLN A 293 -10.64 -2.72 13.89
C GLN A 293 -10.20 -2.54 15.36
N PHE A 294 -10.19 -1.30 15.87
CA PHE A 294 -9.73 -1.00 17.21
C PHE A 294 -10.81 -0.31 18.03
N SER A 295 -10.87 -0.63 19.33
CA SER A 295 -11.80 -0.03 20.28
C SER A 295 -11.03 0.40 21.54
N PRO A 296 -10.75 1.70 21.74
CA PRO A 296 -11.18 2.84 20.91
C PRO A 296 -10.32 3.03 19.64
N PRO A 297 -10.86 3.60 18.54
CA PRO A 297 -10.12 3.87 17.30
C PRO A 297 -8.96 4.86 17.46
N THR A 298 -8.93 5.60 18.58
CA THR A 298 -7.90 6.60 18.91
C THR A 298 -6.52 6.00 19.18
N VAL A 299 -6.42 4.68 19.36
CA VAL A 299 -5.14 3.98 19.51
C VAL A 299 -4.33 3.96 18.22
N ILE A 300 -4.96 4.20 17.06
CA ILE A 300 -4.26 4.27 15.78
C ILE A 300 -3.68 5.66 15.60
N THR A 301 -2.36 5.76 15.75
CA THR A 301 -1.60 6.99 15.45
C THR A 301 -0.42 6.66 14.54
N PRO A 302 0.18 7.64 13.84
CA PRO A 302 1.35 7.38 12.99
C PRO A 302 2.52 6.70 13.73
N THR A 303 2.67 6.98 15.03
CA THR A 303 3.77 6.47 15.85
C THR A 303 3.41 5.31 16.77
N ILE A 304 2.13 4.99 16.94
CA ILE A 304 1.63 3.94 17.85
C ILE A 304 0.53 3.16 17.13
N ASN A 305 0.74 1.85 16.95
CA ASN A 305 -0.21 0.88 16.35
C ASN A 305 -0.75 1.22 14.95
N GLY A 306 -0.36 2.36 14.37
CA GLY A 306 -0.95 2.87 13.14
C GLY A 306 0.03 3.18 12.01
N GLY A 307 1.34 3.01 12.22
CA GLY A 307 2.35 3.33 11.21
C GLY A 307 2.08 2.68 9.84
N LEU A 308 1.48 1.48 9.82
CA LEU A 308 1.09 0.74 8.62
C LEU A 308 -0.10 1.39 7.87
N TYR A 309 -1.08 1.91 8.60
CA TYR A 309 -2.34 2.43 8.03
C TYR A 309 -2.22 3.87 7.52
N PHE A 310 -1.26 4.62 8.05
CA PHE A 310 -0.94 5.98 7.59
C PHE A 310 0.02 6.00 6.38
N PHE A 311 0.52 4.84 5.98
CA PHE A 311 1.48 4.72 4.88
C PHE A 311 0.82 4.69 3.50
N ILE A 312 -0.47 4.35 3.42
CA ILE A 312 -1.20 4.35 2.15
C ILE A 312 -1.63 5.79 1.81
N PRO A 313 -1.12 6.38 0.71
CA PRO A 313 -1.30 7.80 0.40
C PRO A 313 -2.71 8.17 -0.04
#